data_AF-A0A0P6X6R6-F1
#
_entry.id   AF-A0A0P6X6R6-F1
#
_cell.length_a   1.000
_cell.length_b   1.000
_cell.length_c   1.000
_cell.angle_alpha   90.00
_cell.angle_beta   90.00
_cell.angle_gamma   90.00
#
_symmetry.space_group_name_H-M   'P 1'
#
loop_
_entity.id
_entity.type
_entity.pdbx_description
1 polymer ?
#
loop_
_entity_poly.entity_id
_entity_poly.type
_entity_poly.pdbx_seq_one_letter_code
_entity_poly.pdbx_strand_id
1 'polypeptide(L)'
;MSTAIPGINCHIALSHPQINNGLPCGFLLDDSKEDGPAVSIQREAVQQDDGSYIDNQKYFFTVILGDRLPNPDNTIHTESAVEMYAALMRYLNCHSGLALLTSSGTFSGLFASGHYATEVHYPDLTLVTVQMSNTGSAFDPVDVTRFIQSFWVDQTVYTGEMTWSTTYWR
;
A
#
# COMPACT_ATOMS: atom_id res chain seq x y z
N MET A 1 -7.84 -24.55 -4.62
CA MET A 1 -8.21 -23.97 -5.92
C MET A 1 -7.30 -22.77 -6.15
N SER A 2 -6.70 -22.61 -7.34
CA SER A 2 -6.26 -21.26 -7.73
C SER A 2 -7.51 -20.43 -7.99
N THR A 3 -7.62 -19.26 -7.38
CA THR A 3 -7.95 -18.01 -8.09
C THR A 3 -7.73 -16.85 -7.13
N ALA A 4 -6.59 -16.19 -7.24
CA ALA A 4 -6.65 -14.74 -7.18
C ALA A 4 -5.80 -14.22 -8.34
N ILE A 5 -6.41 -13.39 -9.16
CA ILE A 5 -5.86 -12.79 -10.38
C ILE A 5 -6.33 -11.33 -10.36
N PRO A 6 -5.74 -10.43 -9.53
CA PRO A 6 -5.72 -9.04 -9.96
C PRO A 6 -4.26 -8.65 -10.21
N GLY A 7 -3.95 -8.38 -11.48
CA GLY A 7 -2.58 -8.26 -12.00
C GLY A 7 -2.08 -9.52 -12.72
N ILE A 8 -2.27 -10.71 -12.12
CA ILE A 8 -2.80 -11.96 -12.71
C ILE A 8 -2.52 -13.20 -11.85
N ASN A 9 -1.66 -13.17 -10.85
CA ASN A 9 -1.79 -14.13 -9.75
C ASN A 9 -1.30 -13.49 -8.45
N CYS A 10 -2.00 -12.42 -8.10
CA CYS A 10 -1.88 -11.74 -6.82
C CYS A 10 -3.27 -11.65 -6.19
N HIS A 11 -3.40 -11.08 -4.99
CA HIS A 11 -4.69 -10.96 -4.30
C HIS A 11 -5.47 -9.71 -4.73
N ILE A 12 -4.77 -8.62 -4.99
CA ILE A 12 -5.29 -7.34 -5.50
C ILE A 12 -4.34 -6.73 -6.53
N ALA A 13 -4.79 -5.70 -7.25
CA ALA A 13 -3.92 -4.89 -8.06
C ALA A 13 -4.29 -3.42 -7.98
N LEU A 14 -3.28 -2.57 -8.12
CA LEU A 14 -3.44 -1.13 -8.24
C LEU A 14 -3.12 -0.70 -9.67
N SER A 15 -3.92 0.22 -10.22
CA SER A 15 -3.62 0.87 -11.49
C SER A 15 -3.85 2.38 -11.42
N HIS A 16 -3.05 3.12 -12.19
CA HIS A 16 -3.13 4.56 -12.32
C HIS A 16 -2.61 4.96 -13.71
N PRO A 17 -3.27 5.86 -14.48
CA PRO A 17 -2.86 6.17 -15.85
C PRO A 17 -1.40 6.66 -15.99
N GLN A 18 -0.88 7.33 -14.96
CA GLN A 18 0.49 7.88 -14.96
C GLN A 18 1.54 6.90 -14.43
N ILE A 19 1.14 5.75 -13.86
CA ILE A 19 2.06 4.73 -13.35
C ILE A 19 1.95 3.50 -14.22
N ASN A 20 3.10 2.94 -14.63
CA ASN A 20 3.15 1.70 -15.41
C ASN A 20 2.27 1.74 -16.68
N ASN A 21 2.12 2.92 -17.30
CA ASN A 21 1.23 3.16 -18.44
C ASN A 21 -0.23 2.70 -18.21
N GLY A 22 -0.71 2.74 -16.97
CA GLY A 22 -2.04 2.27 -16.59
C GLY A 22 -2.17 0.76 -16.44
N LEU A 23 -1.10 -0.02 -16.67
CA LEU A 23 -1.12 -1.46 -16.44
C LEU A 23 -1.23 -1.77 -14.93
N PRO A 24 -2.08 -2.73 -14.52
CA PRO A 24 -2.20 -3.12 -13.13
C PRO A 24 -0.90 -3.69 -12.56
N CYS A 25 -0.57 -3.31 -11.34
CA CYS A 25 0.51 -3.90 -10.54
C CYS A 25 -0.11 -4.72 -9.41
N GLY A 26 0.23 -6.01 -9.33
CA GLY A 26 -0.35 -6.96 -8.39
C GLY A 26 0.32 -6.93 -7.01
N PHE A 27 -0.46 -7.21 -5.96
CA PHE A 27 0.01 -7.31 -4.58
C PHE A 27 -0.61 -8.51 -3.87
N LEU A 28 0.19 -9.16 -3.03
CA LEU A 28 -0.26 -10.24 -2.15
C LEU A 28 -0.76 -9.64 -0.84
N LEU A 29 -1.97 -10.03 -0.44
CA LEU A 29 -2.52 -9.69 0.87
C LEU A 29 -2.19 -10.72 1.94
N ASP A 30 -2.22 -10.27 3.19
CA ASP A 30 -2.11 -11.08 4.40
C ASP A 30 -3.18 -12.18 4.46
N ASP A 31 -2.73 -13.43 4.47
CA ASP A 31 -3.56 -14.63 4.50
C ASP A 31 -3.58 -15.30 5.89
N SER A 32 -2.97 -14.69 6.90
CA SER A 32 -2.94 -15.23 8.27
C SER A 32 -4.30 -15.20 8.98
N LYS A 33 -5.29 -14.50 8.41
CA LYS A 33 -6.66 -14.41 8.92
C LYS A 33 -7.42 -15.69 8.60
N GLU A 34 -8.36 -16.06 9.48
CA GLU A 34 -9.13 -17.31 9.38
C GLU A 34 -9.88 -17.45 8.03
N ASP A 35 -10.45 -16.36 7.54
CA ASP A 35 -11.17 -16.31 6.25
C ASP A 35 -10.25 -15.98 5.05
N GLY A 36 -8.94 -15.85 5.29
CA GLY A 36 -7.94 -15.54 4.28
C GLY A 36 -7.83 -14.06 3.90
N PRO A 37 -7.17 -13.77 2.76
CA PRO A 37 -6.87 -12.40 2.35
C PRO A 37 -8.12 -11.61 1.98
N ALA A 38 -8.19 -10.35 2.47
CA ALA A 38 -9.40 -9.55 2.37
C ALA A 38 -9.13 -8.04 2.15
N VAL A 39 -10.06 -7.41 1.42
CA VAL A 39 -10.23 -5.95 1.37
C VAL A 39 -11.48 -5.59 2.17
N SER A 40 -11.32 -4.76 3.20
CA SER A 40 -12.43 -4.21 3.97
C SER A 40 -12.86 -2.86 3.41
N ILE A 41 -14.16 -2.62 3.33
CA ILE A 41 -14.74 -1.38 2.82
C ILE A 41 -15.68 -0.81 3.87
N GLN A 42 -15.35 0.37 4.37
CA GLN A 42 -16.21 1.18 5.22
C GLN A 42 -16.91 2.23 4.36
N ARG A 43 -18.23 2.38 4.54
CA ARG A 43 -19.04 3.39 3.85
C ARG A 43 -19.81 4.21 4.87
N GLU A 44 -19.74 5.52 4.72
CA GLU A 44 -20.40 6.50 5.58
C GLU A 44 -21.10 7.52 4.68
N ALA A 45 -22.33 7.89 5.01
CA ALA A 45 -23.02 9.01 4.35
C ALA A 45 -23.11 10.16 5.36
N VAL A 46 -22.42 11.26 5.07
CA VAL A 46 -22.34 12.41 5.97
C VAL A 46 -23.32 13.47 5.48
N GLN A 47 -24.35 13.73 6.28
CA GLN A 47 -25.30 14.80 6.03
C GLN A 47 -24.60 16.16 6.15
N GLN A 48 -24.85 17.03 5.18
CA GLN A 48 -24.34 18.41 5.13
C GLN A 48 -25.38 19.38 5.71
N ASP A 49 -24.93 20.61 5.99
CA ASP A 49 -25.79 21.68 6.54
C ASP A 49 -26.96 22.06 5.62
N ASP A 50 -26.83 21.84 4.30
CA ASP A 50 -27.87 22.09 3.29
C ASP A 50 -28.85 20.90 3.12
N GLY A 51 -28.70 19.84 3.91
CA GLY A 51 -29.51 18.63 3.86
C GLY A 51 -29.08 17.61 2.79
N SER A 52 -28.04 17.90 2.00
CA SER A 52 -27.42 16.93 1.08
C SER A 52 -26.58 15.89 1.84
N TYR A 53 -26.14 14.84 1.15
CA TYR A 53 -25.25 13.82 1.70
C TYR A 53 -23.97 13.73 0.86
N ILE A 54 -22.84 13.54 1.55
CA ILE A 54 -21.56 13.18 0.94
C ILE A 54 -21.21 11.75 1.34
N ASP A 55 -21.02 10.90 0.35
CA ASP A 55 -20.58 9.51 0.56
C ASP A 55 -19.07 9.44 0.74
N ASN A 56 -18.65 9.02 1.93
CA ASN A 56 -17.27 8.72 2.27
C ASN A 56 -17.06 7.20 2.26
N GLN A 57 -16.04 6.74 1.54
CA GLN A 57 -15.68 5.34 1.44
C GLN A 57 -14.20 5.18 1.76
N LYS A 58 -13.89 4.29 2.70
CA LYS A 58 -12.54 3.92 3.08
C LYS A 58 -12.30 2.45 2.78
N TYR A 59 -11.15 2.17 2.21
CA TYR A 59 -10.73 0.85 1.77
C TYR A 59 -9.48 0.45 2.56
N PHE A 60 -9.53 -0.70 3.20
CA PHE A 60 -8.46 -1.20 4.06
C PHE A 60 -8.00 -2.57 3.58
N PHE A 61 -6.70 -2.76 3.47
CA PHE A 61 -6.09 -4.04 3.12
C PHE A 61 -4.66 -4.10 3.64
N THR A 62 -4.15 -5.30 3.90
CA THR A 62 -2.79 -5.49 4.41
C THR A 62 -1.98 -6.25 3.36
N VAL A 63 -0.98 -5.61 2.77
CA VAL A 63 -0.06 -6.20 1.80
C VAL A 63 1.06 -6.94 2.54
N ILE A 64 1.39 -8.16 2.11
CA ILE A 64 2.62 -8.84 2.53
C ILE A 64 3.74 -8.49 1.53
N LEU A 65 4.89 -8.07 2.06
CA LEU A 65 6.12 -7.86 1.34
C LEU A 65 7.18 -8.81 1.88
N GLY A 66 7.90 -9.51 1.02
CA GLY A 66 8.88 -10.52 1.40
C GLY A 66 9.48 -11.17 0.16
N ASP A 67 10.64 -11.79 0.30
CA ASP A 67 11.25 -12.49 -0.82
C ASP A 67 10.62 -13.87 -1.00
N ARG A 68 10.42 -14.28 -2.27
CA ARG A 68 9.94 -15.62 -2.65
C ARG A 68 8.57 -16.00 -2.07
N LEU A 69 7.68 -15.03 -1.89
CA LEU A 69 6.32 -15.28 -1.44
C LEU A 69 5.57 -16.20 -2.42
N PRO A 70 4.69 -17.09 -1.94
CA PRO A 70 3.84 -17.88 -2.82
C PRO A 70 2.70 -17.02 -3.38
N ASN A 71 2.52 -17.08 -4.69
CA ASN A 71 1.33 -16.58 -5.35
C ASN A 71 0.12 -17.48 -5.05
N PRO A 72 -1.12 -17.03 -5.31
CA PRO A 72 -2.35 -17.81 -5.13
C PRO A 72 -2.44 -19.09 -5.97
N ASP A 73 -1.59 -19.22 -7.00
CA ASP A 73 -1.45 -20.44 -7.81
C ASP A 73 -0.23 -21.30 -7.39
N ASN A 74 0.40 -20.96 -6.27
CA ASN A 74 1.62 -21.56 -5.72
C ASN A 74 2.89 -21.37 -6.55
N THR A 75 2.88 -20.52 -7.59
CA THR A 75 4.12 -20.06 -8.19
C THR A 75 4.84 -19.10 -7.24
N ILE A 76 6.16 -18.94 -7.40
CA ILE A 76 6.94 -18.01 -6.57
C ILE A 76 6.83 -16.60 -7.15
N HIS A 77 6.50 -15.64 -6.29
CA HIS A 77 6.50 -14.22 -6.61
C HIS A 77 7.91 -13.77 -6.98
N THR A 78 8.05 -13.09 -8.11
CA THR A 78 9.36 -12.83 -8.73
C THR A 78 10.05 -11.61 -8.15
N GLU A 79 9.27 -10.64 -7.69
CA GLU A 79 9.70 -9.37 -7.16
C GLU A 79 10.27 -9.54 -5.75
N SER A 80 11.37 -8.84 -5.48
CA SER A 80 11.94 -8.73 -4.13
C SER A 80 11.07 -7.87 -3.21
N ALA A 81 11.25 -8.01 -1.90
CA ALA A 81 10.58 -7.17 -0.90
C ALA A 81 10.76 -5.68 -1.18
N VAL A 82 11.97 -5.27 -1.60
CA VAL A 82 12.32 -3.87 -1.90
C VAL A 82 11.58 -3.37 -3.15
N GLU A 83 11.51 -4.18 -4.20
CA GLU A 83 10.80 -3.82 -5.44
C GLU A 83 9.30 -3.69 -5.19
N MET A 84 8.72 -4.62 -4.43
CA MET A 84 7.29 -4.55 -4.06
C MET A 84 6.99 -3.32 -3.20
N TYR A 85 7.85 -3.00 -2.23
CA TYR A 85 7.69 -1.79 -1.41
C TYR A 85 7.74 -0.53 -2.26
N ALA A 86 8.75 -0.41 -3.13
CA ALA A 86 8.89 0.73 -4.03
C ALA A 86 7.69 0.85 -4.98
N ALA A 87 7.16 -0.27 -5.50
CA ALA A 87 5.95 -0.28 -6.31
C ALA A 87 4.74 0.22 -5.53
N LEU A 88 4.50 -0.30 -4.31
CA LEU A 88 3.39 0.12 -3.46
C LEU A 88 3.45 1.63 -3.18
N MET A 89 4.61 2.14 -2.75
CA MET A 89 4.78 3.56 -2.45
C MET A 89 4.56 4.47 -3.67
N ARG A 90 4.94 4.02 -4.87
CA ARG A 90 4.64 4.78 -6.10
C ARG A 90 3.13 4.99 -6.28
N TYR A 91 2.33 3.94 -6.09
CA TYR A 91 0.87 4.05 -6.18
C TYR A 91 0.29 4.89 -5.04
N LEU A 92 0.76 4.72 -3.81
CA LEU A 92 0.30 5.52 -2.67
C LEU A 92 0.63 7.02 -2.82
N ASN A 93 1.62 7.38 -3.63
CA ASN A 93 1.94 8.76 -4.00
C ASN A 93 1.00 9.38 -5.06
N CYS A 94 0.03 8.61 -5.56
CA CYS A 94 -1.02 9.16 -6.41
C CYS A 94 -2.14 9.77 -5.56
N HIS A 95 -2.25 11.10 -5.60
CA HIS A 95 -3.27 11.86 -4.85
C HIS A 95 -4.67 11.85 -5.49
N SER A 96 -4.88 11.11 -6.58
CA SER A 96 -6.19 10.89 -7.20
C SER A 96 -6.11 9.76 -8.21
N GLY A 97 -7.27 9.26 -8.66
CA GLY A 97 -7.36 8.43 -9.86
C GLY A 97 -6.82 7.00 -9.73
N LEU A 98 -6.51 6.53 -8.52
CA LEU A 98 -6.16 5.12 -8.31
C LEU A 98 -7.38 4.24 -8.55
N ALA A 99 -7.14 3.08 -9.15
CA ALA A 99 -8.09 1.99 -9.21
C ALA A 99 -7.57 0.79 -8.41
N LEU A 100 -8.41 0.28 -7.53
CA LEU A 100 -8.21 -0.97 -6.78
C LEU A 100 -8.99 -2.08 -7.48
N LEU A 101 -8.26 -3.05 -8.03
CA LEU A 101 -8.82 -4.24 -8.65
C LEU A 101 -8.85 -5.36 -7.61
N THR A 102 -10.02 -5.93 -7.41
CA THR A 102 -10.27 -7.10 -6.56
C THR A 102 -10.92 -8.20 -7.40
N SER A 103 -10.97 -9.42 -6.88
CA SER A 103 -11.75 -10.51 -7.51
C SER A 103 -13.23 -10.18 -7.67
N SER A 104 -13.77 -9.30 -6.82
CA SER A 104 -15.18 -8.89 -6.81
C SER A 104 -15.47 -7.69 -7.73
N GLY A 105 -14.45 -7.00 -8.25
CA GLY A 105 -14.60 -5.83 -9.11
C GLY A 105 -13.55 -4.75 -8.89
N THR A 106 -13.73 -3.63 -9.60
CA THR A 106 -12.79 -2.50 -9.59
C THR A 106 -13.42 -1.28 -8.90
N PHE A 107 -12.69 -0.71 -7.94
CA PHE A 107 -13.05 0.55 -7.28
C PHE A 107 -12.11 1.65 -7.79
N SER A 108 -12.66 2.68 -8.43
CA SER A 108 -11.90 3.75 -9.08
C SER A 108 -12.03 5.08 -8.35
N GLY A 109 -11.12 6.02 -8.67
CA GLY A 109 -11.16 7.37 -8.11
C GLY A 109 -10.65 7.42 -6.66
N LEU A 110 -9.84 6.43 -6.28
CA LEU A 110 -9.26 6.34 -4.95
C LEU A 110 -7.97 7.15 -4.87
N PHE A 111 -7.57 7.46 -3.65
CA PHE A 111 -6.28 8.04 -3.31
C PHE A 111 -5.91 7.65 -1.88
N ALA A 112 -4.61 7.66 -1.59
CA ALA A 112 -4.13 7.55 -0.22
C ALA A 112 -4.52 8.81 0.56
N SER A 113 -5.25 8.66 1.67
CA SER A 113 -5.70 9.79 2.50
C SER A 113 -5.34 9.56 3.97
N GLY A 114 -4.70 10.53 4.62
CA GLY A 114 -4.43 10.51 6.05
C GLY A 114 -3.40 9.45 6.44
N HIS A 115 -3.76 8.59 7.39
CA HIS A 115 -2.98 7.45 7.86
C HIS A 115 -2.96 6.35 6.78
N TYR A 116 -2.14 6.53 5.75
CA TYR A 116 -2.20 5.74 4.53
C TYR A 116 -1.53 4.37 4.65
N ALA A 117 -0.60 4.19 5.59
CA ALA A 117 0.08 2.91 5.82
C ALA A 117 0.45 2.71 7.30
N THR A 118 0.38 1.47 7.78
CA THR A 118 0.98 1.00 9.03
C THR A 118 1.82 -0.22 8.73
N GLU A 119 3.07 -0.19 9.18
CA GLU A 119 4.05 -1.22 8.86
C GLU A 119 4.41 -2.05 10.07
N VAL A 120 4.48 -3.37 9.88
CA VAL A 120 4.98 -4.33 10.86
C VAL A 120 6.12 -5.11 10.20
N HIS A 121 7.33 -4.96 10.72
CA HIS A 121 8.52 -5.63 10.20
C HIS A 121 8.81 -6.91 11.00
N TYR A 122 8.84 -8.03 10.30
CA TYR A 122 9.36 -9.31 10.77
C TYR A 122 10.74 -9.56 10.14
N PRO A 123 11.51 -10.55 10.65
CA PRO A 123 12.83 -10.85 10.08
C PRO A 123 12.82 -11.14 8.57
N ASP A 124 11.79 -11.80 8.06
CA ASP A 124 11.73 -12.29 6.67
C ASP A 124 10.63 -11.62 5.82
N LEU A 125 9.75 -10.82 6.42
CA LEU A 125 8.64 -10.16 5.72
C LEU A 125 8.22 -8.85 6.41
N THR A 126 7.52 -7.99 5.68
CA THR A 126 6.89 -6.78 6.19
C THR A 126 5.41 -6.79 5.83
N LEU A 127 4.54 -6.48 6.80
CA LEU A 127 3.12 -6.27 6.58
C LEU A 127 2.84 -4.78 6.48
N VAL A 128 2.16 -4.35 5.41
CA VAL A 128 1.79 -2.95 5.19
C VAL A 128 0.26 -2.83 5.14
N THR A 129 -0.35 -2.34 6.20
CA THR A 129 -1.79 -2.08 6.26
C THR A 129 -2.08 -0.72 5.64
N VAL A 130 -2.76 -0.72 4.51
CA VAL A 130 -3.06 0.47 3.70
C VAL A 130 -4.49 0.94 3.95
N GLN A 131 -4.67 2.27 3.97
CA GLN A 131 -5.97 2.94 3.90
C GLN A 131 -6.04 3.83 2.65
N MET A 132 -7.07 3.63 1.84
CA MET A 132 -7.41 4.53 0.72
C MET A 132 -8.82 5.08 0.87
N SER A 133 -9.07 6.26 0.31
CA SER A 133 -10.40 6.88 0.32
C SER A 133 -10.78 7.44 -1.04
N ASN A 134 -12.07 7.67 -1.24
CA ASN A 134 -12.62 8.40 -2.39
C ASN A 134 -12.82 9.91 -2.12
N THR A 135 -12.70 10.34 -0.86
CA THR A 135 -12.96 11.70 -0.38
C THR A 135 -11.97 12.08 0.73
N GLY A 136 -11.77 13.38 0.96
CA GLY A 136 -10.84 13.93 1.93
C GLY A 136 -9.53 14.47 1.33
N SER A 137 -8.66 15.03 2.17
CA SER A 137 -7.33 15.52 1.74
C SER A 137 -6.33 14.38 1.68
N ALA A 138 -5.62 14.26 0.56
CA ALA A 138 -4.46 13.39 0.46
C ALA A 138 -3.30 13.97 1.31
N PHE A 139 -2.61 13.12 2.05
CA PHE A 139 -1.36 13.49 2.72
C PHE A 139 -0.21 12.86 1.94
N ASP A 140 0.92 13.55 1.83
CA ASP A 140 2.07 13.04 1.09
C ASP A 140 2.66 11.79 1.76
N PRO A 141 3.01 10.73 0.99
CA PRO A 141 3.76 9.61 1.52
C PRO A 141 5.09 10.05 2.13
N VAL A 142 5.60 9.24 3.05
CA VAL A 142 6.93 9.45 3.61
C VAL A 142 7.95 9.29 2.48
N ASP A 143 8.93 10.19 2.44
CA ASP A 143 10.05 10.05 1.50
C ASP A 143 10.81 8.75 1.82
N VAL A 144 10.75 7.79 0.89
CA VAL A 144 11.35 6.46 1.04
C VAL A 144 12.87 6.53 1.23
N THR A 145 13.55 7.45 0.54
CA THR A 145 15.01 7.63 0.69
C THR A 145 15.32 8.13 2.09
N ARG A 146 14.56 9.11 2.56
CA ARG A 146 14.68 9.64 3.92
C ARG A 146 14.33 8.60 4.98
N PHE A 147 13.32 7.78 4.73
CA PHE A 147 12.91 6.70 5.62
C PHE A 147 13.99 5.62 5.72
N ILE A 148 14.55 5.16 4.60
CA ILE A 148 15.65 4.18 4.60
C ILE A 148 16.88 4.73 5.35
N GLN A 149 17.18 6.01 5.17
CA GLN A 149 18.26 6.69 5.90
C GLN A 149 17.99 6.84 7.41
N SER A 150 16.74 6.66 7.85
CA SER A 150 16.38 6.69 9.27
C SER A 150 16.60 5.35 9.99
N PHE A 151 16.79 4.24 9.25
CA PHE A 151 17.24 3.00 9.85
C PHE A 151 18.63 3.20 10.44
N TRP A 152 18.78 2.83 11.72
CA TRP A 152 19.99 3.04 12.51
C TRP A 152 21.24 2.57 11.75
N VAL A 153 22.10 3.51 11.35
CA VAL A 153 23.39 3.19 10.74
C VAL A 153 24.41 3.12 11.86
N ASP A 154 24.99 1.95 12.08
CA ASP A 154 26.15 1.83 12.95
C ASP A 154 27.23 2.82 12.50
N GLN A 155 27.84 3.51 13.46
CA GLN A 155 28.78 4.62 13.26
C GLN A 155 30.01 4.21 12.44
N THR A 156 30.18 2.92 12.17
CA THR A 156 31.27 2.33 11.40
C THR A 156 31.03 2.32 9.88
N VAL A 157 29.78 2.55 9.39
CA VAL A 157 29.41 2.43 7.97
C VAL A 157 28.91 3.75 7.33
N TYR A 158 28.63 4.79 8.11
CA TYR A 158 28.12 6.06 7.60
C TYR A 158 29.22 7.11 7.35
N THR A 159 29.26 7.69 6.13
CA THR A 159 30.26 8.71 5.72
C THR A 159 29.71 10.13 5.61
N GLY A 160 28.55 10.43 6.21
CA GLY A 160 27.97 11.79 6.27
C GLY A 160 28.10 12.43 7.65
N GLU A 161 27.89 13.75 7.75
CA GLU A 161 27.89 14.45 9.05
C GLU A 161 26.58 14.18 9.81
N MET A 162 26.62 13.25 10.78
CA MET A 162 25.57 13.10 11.79
C MET A 162 25.68 14.25 12.80
N THR A 163 24.87 15.28 12.64
CA THR A 163 24.73 16.38 13.59
C THR A 163 23.39 16.26 14.32
N TRP A 164 23.27 16.86 15.50
CA TRP A 164 21.99 16.98 16.21
C TRP A 164 20.90 17.64 15.35
N SER A 165 21.28 18.45 14.36
CA SER A 165 20.37 19.07 13.39
C SER A 165 19.99 18.17 12.20
N THR A 166 20.72 17.09 11.95
CA THR A 166 20.46 16.14 10.83
C THR A 166 19.97 14.77 11.32
N THR A 167 19.97 14.54 12.63
CA THR A 167 19.45 13.31 13.24
C THR A 167 18.00 13.54 13.66
N TYR A 168 17.05 12.97 12.93
CA TYR A 168 15.65 12.94 13.35
C TYR A 168 15.37 11.58 14.00
N TRP A 169 15.31 11.53 15.32
CA TRP A 169 14.44 10.55 15.98
C TRP A 169 13.00 11.01 15.72
N ARG A 170 12.30 10.34 14.81
CA ARG A 170 10.84 10.38 14.73
C ARG A 170 10.34 8.95 14.74
#